data_AF-A0A8T3XHL9-F1
#
_entry.id   AF-A0A8T3XHL9-F1
#
_cell.length_a   1.000
_cell.length_b   1.000
_cell.length_c   1.000
_cell.angle_alpha   90.00
_cell.angle_beta   90.00
_cell.angle_gamma   90.00
#
_symmetry.space_group_name_H-M   'P 1'
#
loop_
_entity.id
_entity.type
_entity.pdbx_description
1 polymer ?
#
loop_
_entity_poly.entity_id
_entity_poly.type
_entity_poly.pdbx_seq_one_letter_code
_entity_poly.pdbx_strand_id
1 'polypeptide(L)'
;MQNNKLNIFEIVLLVVGLGAAVLGFQLINQIYKAESGQLSWLMIIAIFNWLTLLVMFILLSLMVDVSKRELSETRNLIYLLMQNLNKKK
;
A
#
# COMPACT_ATOMS: atom_id res chain seq x y z
N MET A 1 17.83 -10.00 16.25
CA MET A 1 16.38 -9.94 15.95
C MET A 1 16.04 -8.49 15.64
N GLN A 2 15.91 -8.13 14.36
CA GLN A 2 15.46 -6.79 13.98
C GLN A 2 14.06 -6.59 14.56
N ASN A 3 13.90 -5.60 15.43
CA ASN A 3 12.59 -5.16 15.87
C ASN A 3 11.87 -4.57 14.65
N ASN A 4 11.12 -5.41 13.93
CA ASN A 4 10.10 -5.01 12.96
C ASN A 4 8.99 -4.25 13.71
N LYS A 5 9.29 -3.04 14.17
CA LYS A 5 8.25 -2.10 14.58
C LYS A 5 7.50 -1.74 13.31
N LEU A 6 6.39 -2.43 13.07
CA LEU A 6 5.40 -2.05 12.06
C LEU A 6 5.13 -0.56 12.24
N ASN A 7 5.42 0.21 11.19
CA ASN A 7 5.23 1.64 11.22
C ASN A 7 3.71 1.90 11.25
N ILE A 8 3.26 2.93 11.96
CA ILE A 8 1.84 3.34 11.99
C ILE A 8 1.30 3.48 10.56
N PHE A 9 2.13 3.97 9.64
CA PHE A 9 1.78 4.08 8.23
C PHE A 9 1.49 2.72 7.56
N GLU A 10 2.28 1.68 7.84
CA GLU A 10 2.04 0.33 7.30
C GLU A 10 0.75 -0.26 7.85
N ILE A 11 0.49 -0.06 9.14
CA ILE A 11 -0.75 -0.51 9.79
C ILE A 11 -1.95 0.19 9.16
N VAL A 12 -1.88 1.51 8.97
CA VAL A 12 -2.95 2.29 8.34
C VAL A 12 -3.18 1.84 6.90
N LEU A 13 -2.12 1.66 6.10
CA LEU A 13 -2.26 1.10 4.76
C LEU A 13 -2.92 -0.26 4.80
N LEU A 14 -2.48 -1.16 5.66
CA LEU A 14 -3.03 -2.51 5.75
C LEU A 14 -4.53 -2.50 6.11
N VAL A 15 -4.94 -1.67 7.06
CA VAL A 15 -6.35 -1.50 7.45
C VAL A 15 -7.18 -0.90 6.31
N VAL A 16 -6.68 0.14 5.65
CA VAL A 16 -7.39 0.79 4.53
C VAL A 16 -7.50 -0.16 3.33
N GLY A 17 -6.45 -0.92 3.02
CA GLY A 17 -6.45 -1.90 1.93
C GLY A 17 -7.44 -3.04 2.16
N LEU A 18 -7.48 -3.59 3.38
CA LEU A 18 -8.48 -4.58 3.77
C LEU A 18 -9.90 -4.00 3.74
N GLY A 19 -10.08 -2.77 4.22
CA GLY A 19 -11.36 -2.06 4.14
C GLY A 19 -11.83 -1.90 2.70
N ALA A 20 -10.97 -1.44 1.80
CA ALA A 20 -11.28 -1.28 0.38
C ALA A 20 -11.61 -2.63 -0.31
N ALA A 21 -10.93 -3.71 0.07
CA ALA A 21 -11.24 -5.05 -0.43
C ALA A 21 -12.62 -5.51 0.01
N VAL A 22 -12.93 -5.44 1.31
CA VAL A 22 -14.22 -5.92 1.84
C VAL A 22 -15.38 -5.04 1.36
N LEU A 23 -15.24 -3.72 1.46
CA LEU A 23 -16.30 -2.78 1.09
C LEU A 23 -16.57 -2.78 -0.42
N GLY A 24 -15.52 -2.83 -1.25
CA GLY A 24 -15.71 -2.89 -2.70
C GLY A 24 -16.49 -4.12 -3.14
N PHE A 25 -16.18 -5.29 -2.55
CA PHE A 25 -16.96 -6.51 -2.78
C PHE A 25 -18.40 -6.39 -2.29
N GLN A 26 -18.62 -5.83 -1.09
CA GLN A 26 -19.97 -5.65 -0.53
C GLN A 26 -20.84 -4.74 -1.42
N LEU A 27 -20.30 -3.62 -1.88
CA LEU A 27 -21.02 -2.66 -2.74
C LEU A 27 -21.39 -3.28 -4.09
N ILE A 28 -20.45 -4.00 -4.73
CA ILE A 28 -20.71 -4.69 -5.99
C ILE A 28 -21.79 -5.78 -5.81
N ASN A 29 -21.67 -6.59 -4.74
CA ASN A 29 -22.63 -7.65 -4.46
C ASN A 29 -24.02 -7.10 -4.10
N GLN A 30 -24.10 -5.92 -3.49
CA GLN A 30 -25.38 -5.25 -3.23
C GLN A 30 -26.07 -4.84 -4.54
N ILE A 31 -25.34 -4.28 -5.49
CA ILE A 31 -25.87 -3.92 -6.82
C ILE A 31 -26.32 -5.17 -7.56
N TYR A 32 -25.52 -6.25 -7.52
CA TYR A 32 -25.88 -7.53 -8.13
C TYR A 32 -27.22 -8.08 -7.62
N LYS A 33 -27.45 -8.01 -6.30
CA LYS A 33 -28.70 -8.45 -5.68
C LYS A 33 -29.87 -7.52 -6.03
N ALA A 34 -29.63 -6.22 -6.12
CA ALA A 34 -30.65 -5.25 -6.50
C ALA A 34 -31.13 -5.45 -7.95
N GLU A 35 -30.23 -5.82 -8.86
CA GLU A 35 -30.53 -6.10 -10.27
C GLU A 35 -30.99 -7.55 -10.52
N SER A 36 -31.51 -8.24 -9.50
CA SER A 36 -32.05 -9.61 -9.60
C SER A 36 -31.06 -10.63 -10.17
N GLY A 37 -29.77 -10.45 -9.91
CA GLY A 37 -28.73 -11.36 -10.37
C GLY A 37 -28.33 -11.19 -11.84
N GLN A 38 -28.77 -10.11 -12.49
CA GLN A 38 -28.31 -9.78 -13.84
C GLN A 38 -26.91 -9.15 -13.78
N LEU A 39 -26.02 -9.61 -14.65
CA LEU A 39 -24.70 -9.02 -14.85
C LEU A 39 -24.81 -7.83 -15.80
N SER A 40 -24.96 -6.63 -15.24
CA SER A 40 -24.88 -5.40 -16.01
C SER A 40 -23.45 -5.11 -16.46
N TRP A 41 -23.31 -4.50 -17.65
CA TRP A 41 -22.03 -4.04 -18.19
C TRP A 41 -21.32 -3.06 -17.23
N LEU A 42 -22.08 -2.21 -16.56
CA LEU A 42 -21.55 -1.28 -15.55
C LEU A 42 -20.94 -2.02 -14.35
N MET A 43 -21.49 -3.19 -13.99
CA MET A 43 -20.99 -3.99 -12.89
C MET A 43 -19.65 -4.64 -13.25
N ILE A 44 -19.48 -5.09 -14.50
CA ILE A 44 -18.21 -5.61 -15.00
C ILE A 44 -17.13 -4.51 -14.92
N ILE A 45 -17.45 -3.29 -15.37
CA ILE A 45 -16.55 -2.13 -15.27
C ILE A 45 -16.21 -1.84 -13.80
N ALA A 46 -17.20 -1.89 -12.89
CA ALA A 46 -16.98 -1.68 -11.46
C ALA A 46 -16.05 -2.74 -10.84
N ILE A 47 -16.20 -4.02 -11.22
CA ILE A 47 -15.31 -5.11 -10.78
C ILE A 47 -13.88 -4.86 -11.27
N PHE A 48 -13.70 -4.51 -12.54
CA PHE A 48 -12.38 -4.20 -13.09
C PHE A 48 -11.73 -3.00 -12.38
N ASN A 49 -12.47 -1.91 -12.20
CA ASN A 49 -11.97 -0.74 -11.47
C ASN A 49 -11.62 -1.07 -10.02
N TRP A 50 -12.42 -1.90 -9.34
CA TRP A 50 -12.12 -2.36 -7.99
C TRP A 50 -10.83 -3.18 -7.94
N LEU A 51 -10.63 -4.10 -8.89
CA LEU A 51 -9.38 -4.86 -8.99
C LEU A 51 -8.18 -3.96 -9.29
N THR A 52 -8.31 -2.99 -10.20
CA THR A 52 -7.26 -2.00 -10.48
C THR A 52 -6.91 -1.19 -9.23
N LEU A 53 -7.90 -0.81 -8.43
CA LEU A 53 -7.67 -0.10 -7.17
C LEU A 53 -6.88 -0.96 -6.19
N LEU A 54 -7.19 -2.25 -6.05
CA LEU A 54 -6.42 -3.17 -5.22
C LEU A 54 -4.97 -3.31 -5.69
N VAL A 55 -4.74 -3.43 -7.00
CA VAL A 55 -3.38 -3.49 -7.57
C VAL A 55 -2.61 -2.21 -7.25
N MET A 56 -3.21 -1.03 -7.47
CA MET A 56 -2.59 0.25 -7.13
C MET A 56 -2.24 0.34 -5.64
N PHE A 57 -3.10 -0.17 -4.77
CA PHE A 57 -2.87 -0.18 -3.34
C PHE A 57 -1.66 -1.04 -2.94
N ILE A 58 -1.51 -2.21 -3.54
CA ILE A 58 -0.36 -3.09 -3.33
C ILE A 58 0.92 -2.41 -3.82
N LEU A 59 0.89 -1.79 -5.00
CA LEU A 59 2.05 -1.07 -5.54
C LEU A 59 2.48 0.10 -4.63
N LEU A 60 1.52 0.84 -4.07
CA LEU A 60 1.80 1.90 -3.11
C LEU A 60 2.51 1.36 -1.85
N SER A 61 2.04 0.24 -1.32
CA SER A 61 2.68 -0.40 -0.16
C SER A 61 4.15 -0.74 -0.46
N LEU A 62 4.41 -1.37 -1.62
CA LEU A 62 5.77 -1.73 -2.03
C LEU A 62 6.66 -0.48 -2.23
N MET A 63 6.13 0.58 -2.85
CA MET A 63 6.88 1.79 -3.12
C MET A 63 7.30 2.52 -1.84
N VAL A 64 6.44 2.50 -0.82
CA VAL A 64 6.75 3.07 0.50
C VAL A 64 7.89 2.30 1.16
N ASP A 65 7.88 0.98 1.09
CA ASP A 65 8.93 0.15 1.66
C ASP A 65 10.29 0.39 0.99
N VAL A 66 10.30 0.48 -0.34
CA VAL A 66 11.49 0.88 -1.10
C VAL A 66 11.98 2.26 -0.67
N SER A 67 11.08 3.24 -0.58
CA SER A 67 11.43 4.62 -0.20
C SER A 67 12.04 4.71 1.21
N LYS A 68 11.52 3.94 2.17
CA LYS A 68 12.10 3.87 3.53
C LYS A 68 13.51 3.28 3.52
N ARG A 69 13.74 2.25 2.70
CA ARG A 69 15.04 1.62 2.55
C ARG A 69 16.06 2.61 1.98
N GLU A 70 15.74 3.26 0.87
CA GLU A 70 16.60 4.27 0.22
C GLU A 70 16.96 5.42 1.18
N LEU A 71 15.98 5.91 1.96
CA LEU A 71 16.23 6.94 2.98
C LEU A 71 17.18 6.47 4.08
N SER A 72 17.06 5.22 4.52
CA SER A 72 17.92 4.64 5.54
C SER A 72 19.36 4.47 5.05
N GLU A 73 19.54 4.05 3.80
CA GLU A 73 20.84 3.88 3.16
C GLU A 73 21.51 5.25 2.98
N THR A 74 20.76 6.26 2.50
CA THR A 74 21.25 7.65 2.36
C THR A 74 21.70 8.23 3.72
N ARG A 75 20.93 8.01 4.79
CA ARG A 75 21.29 8.49 6.13
C ARG A 75 22.56 7.80 6.65
N ASN A 76 22.73 6.51 6.39
CA ASN A 76 23.95 5.78 6.76
C ASN A 76 25.17 6.31 6.01
N LEU A 77 25.05 6.60 4.71
CA LEU A 77 26.14 7.20 3.93
C LEU A 77 26.55 8.57 4.50
N ILE A 78 25.59 9.43 4.84
CA ILE A 78 25.87 10.73 5.47
C ILE A 78 26.62 10.55 6.80
N TYR A 79 26.20 9.60 7.63
CA TYR A 79 26.86 9.31 8.91
C TYR A 79 28.33 8.86 8.71
N LEU A 80 28.58 7.96 7.76
CA LEU A 80 29.93 7.50 7.43
C LEU A 80 30.82 8.63 6.89
N LEU A 81 30.26 9.52 6.07
CA LEU A 81 30.97 10.70 5.56
C LEU A 81 31.35 11.66 6.70
N MET A 82 30.42 11.97 7.60
CA MET A 82 30.71 12.82 8.77
C MET A 82 31.78 12.22 9.68
N GLN A 83 31.72 10.91 9.93
CA GLN A 83 32.72 10.23 10.75
C GLN A 83 34.12 10.28 10.12
N ASN A 84 34.21 10.08 8.80
CA ASN A 84 35.48 10.15 8.08
C ASN A 84 36.05 11.58 8.04
N LEU A 85 35.19 12.61 7.94
CA LEU A 85 35.60 14.01 8.04
C LEU A 85 36.15 14.33 9.43
N ASN A 86 35.51 13.82 10.49
CA ASN A 86 35.91 14.09 11.87
C ASN A 86 37.20 13.33 12.27
N LYS A 87 37.53 12.22 11.60
CA LYS A 87 38.81 11.49 11.77
C LYS A 87 40.00 12.12 11.04
N LYS A 88 39.77 13.03 10.09
CA LYS A 88 40.82 13.75 9.34
C LYS A 88 41.21 15.09 9.97
N LYS A 89 40.52 15.52 11.02
CA LYS A 89 40.85 16.70 11.85
C LYS A 89 41.62 16.25 13.09
#